data_AF-A0A3C2ADN8-F1
#
_entry.id   AF-A0A3C2ADN8-F1
#
_cell.length_a   1.000
_cell.length_b   1.000
_cell.length_c   1.000
_cell.angle_alpha   90.00
_cell.angle_beta   90.00
_cell.angle_gamma   90.00
#
_symmetry.space_group_name_H-M   'P 1'
#
loop_
_entity.id
_entity.type
_entity.pdbx_description
1 polymer ?
#
loop_
_entity_poly.entity_id
_entity_poly.type
_entity_poly.pdbx_seq_one_letter_code
_entity_poly.pdbx_strand_id
1 'polypeptide(L)' 'MIGAHASEIIHEAVIAIKMGMKSRELEDTIHSHPVYSEVLMEGAADVNKRAIHKYRD' A
#
# COMPACT_ATOMS: atom_id res chain seq x y z
N MET A 1 1.10 10.04 3.18
CA MET A 1 0.53 9.19 4.25
C MET A 1 0.31 10.05 5.48
N ILE A 2 -0.79 9.86 6.21
CA ILE A 2 -1.06 10.54 7.48
C ILE A 2 -1.51 9.46 8.46
N GLY A 3 -0.84 9.34 9.60
CA GLY A 3 -1.10 8.28 10.59
C GLY A 3 0.15 7.87 11.36
N ALA A 4 0.00 6.91 12.27
CA ALA A 4 1.13 6.34 13.02
C ALA A 4 2.15 5.73 12.04
N HIS A 5 3.43 5.93 12.34
CA HIS A 5 4.56 5.40 11.58
C HIS A 5 4.65 5.82 10.10
N ALA A 6 4.01 6.93 9.71
CA ALA A 6 4.02 7.38 8.32
C ALA A 6 5.44 7.68 7.79
N SER A 7 6.36 8.15 8.64
CA SER A 7 7.77 8.37 8.31
C SER A 7 8.52 7.08 8.02
N GLU A 8 8.15 5.97 8.65
CA GLU A 8 8.80 4.68 8.40
C GLU A 8 8.24 4.04 7.13
N ILE A 9 6.91 4.03 6.98
CA ILE A 9 6.23 3.33 5.88
C ILE A 9 6.47 4.00 4.52
N ILE A 10 6.63 5.34 4.48
CA ILE A 10 6.83 6.07 3.21
C ILE A 10 8.06 5.59 2.42
N HIS A 11 9.06 5.00 3.09
CA HIS A 11 10.26 4.49 2.43
C HIS A 11 9.95 3.40 1.41
N GLU A 12 8.96 2.54 1.66
CA GLU A 12 8.52 1.52 0.70
C GLU A 12 7.94 2.17 -0.56
N ALA A 13 7.07 3.17 -0.42
CA ALA A 13 6.51 3.89 -1.55
C ALA A 13 7.59 4.63 -2.39
N VAL A 14 8.61 5.19 -1.72
CA VAL A 14 9.76 5.82 -2.40
C VAL A 14 10.53 4.80 -3.24
N ILE A 15 10.79 3.61 -2.69
CA ILE A 15 11.45 2.51 -3.43
C ILE A 15 10.58 2.07 -4.60
N ALA A 16 9.27 1.93 -4.41
CA ALA A 16 8.33 1.56 -5.46
C ALA A 16 8.33 2.53 -6.64
N ILE A 17 8.30 3.83 -6.36
CA ILE A 17 8.39 4.88 -7.38
C ILE A 17 9.74 4.82 -8.11
N LYS A 18 10.85 4.65 -7.36
CA LYS A 18 12.19 4.56 -7.95
C LYS A 18 12.34 3.36 -8.89
N MET A 19 11.67 2.26 -8.58
CA MET A 19 11.63 1.06 -9.42
C MET A 19 10.64 1.16 -10.60
N GLY A 20 9.84 2.22 -10.66
CA GLY A 20 8.78 2.36 -11.67
C GLY A 20 7.67 1.32 -11.53
N MET A 21 7.43 0.80 -10.32
CA MET A 21 6.41 -0.22 -10.08
C MET A 21 5.01 0.32 -10.37
N LYS A 22 4.18 -0.51 -11.00
CA LYS A 22 2.75 -0.26 -11.14
C LYS A 22 2.04 -0.52 -9.81
N SER A 23 0.89 0.13 -9.61
CA SER A 23 0.06 -0.10 -8.41
C SER A 23 -0.30 -1.58 -8.22
N ARG A 24 -0.52 -2.31 -9.32
CA ARG A 24 -0.79 -3.75 -9.29
C ARG A 24 0.35 -4.57 -8.69
N GLU A 25 1.60 -4.21 -8.97
CA GLU A 25 2.78 -4.92 -8.46
C GLU A 25 2.99 -4.64 -6.97
N LEU A 26 2.67 -3.42 -6.53
CA LEU A 26 2.68 -3.07 -5.10
C LEU A 26 1.54 -3.75 -4.33
N GLU A 27 0.36 -3.86 -4.93
CA GLU A 27 -0.77 -4.63 -4.38
C GLU A 27 -0.42 -6.12 -4.24
N ASP A 28 0.30 -6.71 -5.21
CA ASP A 28 0.68 -8.12 -5.19
C ASP A 28 1.85 -8.42 -4.23
N THR A 29 2.41 -7.40 -3.56
CA THR A 29 3.45 -7.55 -2.54
C THR A 29 2.85 -7.97 -1.19
N ILE A 30 3.31 -9.10 -0.64
CA ILE A 30 2.80 -9.65 0.62
C ILE A 30 3.30 -8.83 1.81
N HIS A 31 2.36 -8.20 2.50
CA HIS A 31 2.58 -7.55 3.79
C HIS A 31 2.20 -8.50 4.93
N SER A 32 3.05 -8.58 5.96
CA SER A 32 2.74 -9.34 7.17
C SER A 32 1.49 -8.80 7.84
N HIS A 33 0.66 -9.65 8.45
CA HIS A 33 -0.51 -9.20 9.20
C HIS A 33 -0.36 -9.51 10.70
N PRO A 34 -0.70 -8.60 11.63
CA PRO A 34 -1.12 -7.21 11.43
C PRO A 34 0.05 -6.21 11.46
N VAL A 35 0.14 -5.29 10.50
CA VAL A 35 1.20 -4.25 10.46
C VAL A 35 0.73 -2.97 9.76
N TYR A 36 1.23 -1.81 10.18
CA TYR A 36 0.84 -0.54 9.54
C TYR A 36 1.17 -0.44 8.05
N SER A 37 2.21 -1.12 7.54
CA SER A 37 2.55 -1.06 6.11
C SER A 37 1.49 -1.73 5.22
N GLU A 38 0.61 -2.60 5.74
CA GLU A 38 -0.46 -3.24 4.96
C GLU A 38 -1.41 -2.21 4.30
N VAL A 39 -1.44 -0.97 4.79
CA VAL A 39 -2.17 0.15 4.18
C VAL A 39 -1.61 0.55 2.80
N LEU A 40 -0.33 0.32 2.50
CA LEU A 40 0.22 0.55 1.17
C LEU A 40 -0.30 -0.47 0.17
N MET A 41 -0.35 -1.75 0.55
CA MET A 41 -0.95 -2.84 -0.23
C MET A 41 -2.43 -2.56 -0.53
N GLU A 42 -3.24 -2.28 0.50
CA GLU A 42 -4.66 -1.98 0.35
C GLU A 42 -4.89 -0.67 -0.44
N GLY A 43 -4.06 0.35 -0.19
CA GLY A 43 -4.09 1.61 -0.95
C GLY A 43 -3.78 1.39 -2.43
N ALA A 44 -2.80 0.54 -2.74
CA ALA A 44 -2.48 0.16 -4.11
C ALA A 44 -3.62 -0.63 -4.78
N ALA A 45 -4.26 -1.53 -4.05
CA ALA A 45 -5.45 -2.26 -4.51
C ALA A 45 -6.64 -1.33 -4.78
N ASP A 46 -6.81 -0.27 -3.98
CA ASP A 46 -7.92 0.68 -4.14
C ASP A 46 -7.85 1.49 -5.43
N VAL A 47 -6.65 1.71 -6.01
CA VAL A 47 -6.47 2.35 -7.33
C VAL A 47 -7.32 1.65 -8.39
N ASN A 48 -7.46 0.32 -8.29
CA ASN A 48 -8.25 -0.49 -9.22
C ASN A 48 -9.59 -0.96 -8.61
N LYS A 49 -10.08 -0.31 -7.55
CA LYS A 49 -11.28 -0.71 -6.81
C LYS A 49 -11.24 -2.18 -6.36
N ARG A 50 -10.10 -2.63 -5.84
CA ARG A 50 -9.89 -4.00 -5.36
C ARG A 50 -9.50 -4.15 -3.88
N ALA A 51 -9.23 -3.05 -3.17
CA ALA A 51 -9.06 -3.08 -1.71
C ALA A 51 -10.19 -3.86 -1.02
N ILE A 52 -9.83 -4.69 -0.04
CA ILE A 52 -10.73 -5.62 0.66
C ILE A 52 -11.28 -4.96 1.91
N HIS A 53 -10.43 -4.23 2.63
CA HIS A 53 -10.76 -3.62 3.92
C HIS A 53 -11.31 -2.19 3.81
N LYS A 54 -11.84 -1.83 2.63
CA LYS A 54 -12.49 -0.54 2.38
C LYS A 54 -13.89 -0.79 1.84
N TYR A 55 -14.90 -0.27 2.54
CA TYR A 55 -16.29 -0.30 2.07
C TYR A 55 -16.44 0.43 0.73
N ARG A 56 -17.29 -0.11 -0.15
CA ARG A 56 -17.63 0.49 -1.45
C ARG A 56 -19.15 0.53 -1.59
N ASP A 57 -19.64 1.67 -2.06
CA ASP A 57 -21.03 1.87 -2.49
C ASP A 57 -21.30 1.21 -3.85
#